data_AF-A0A8T3QRW9-F1
#
_entry.id   AF-A0A8T3QRW9-F1
#
_cell.length_a   1.000
_cell.length_b   1.000
_cell.length_c   1.000
_cell.angle_alpha   90.00
_cell.angle_beta   90.00
_cell.angle_gamma   90.00
#
_symmetry.space_group_name_H-M   'P 1'
#
loop_
_entity.id
_entity.type
_entity.pdbx_description
1 polymer ?
#
loop_
_entity_poly.entity_id
_entity_poly.type
_entity_poly.pdbx_seq_one_letter_code
_entity_poly.pdbx_strand_id
1 'polypeptide(L)'
;MPDVRLAAGPGLVCAAFDLDRTLTGHDLFDPEATVRLEPPPPDERHTAVVSSARVGIGFVGSPWIDLPWRFSVNDSPSISRPLPRPAG
;
A
#
# COMPACT_ATOMS: atom_id res chain seq x y z
N MET A 1 2.03 17.96 8.90
CA MET A 1 2.65 16.72 8.38
C MET A 1 2.77 16.88 6.88
N PRO A 2 3.88 16.50 6.22
CA PRO A 2 4.00 16.63 4.77
C PRO A 2 2.93 15.80 4.05
N ASP A 3 2.40 16.30 2.94
CA ASP A 3 1.30 15.66 2.18
C ASP A 3 1.64 14.22 1.80
N VAL A 4 2.88 13.98 1.37
CA VAL A 4 3.40 12.64 1.01
C VAL A 4 3.29 11.63 2.16
N ARG A 5 3.10 12.08 3.40
CA ARG A 5 2.96 11.20 4.54
C ARG A 5 1.50 10.93 4.92
N LEU A 6 0.53 11.73 4.46
CA LEU A 6 -0.88 11.67 4.90
C LEU A 6 -1.47 10.26 4.80
N ALA A 7 -1.12 9.54 3.73
CA ALA A 7 -1.57 8.17 3.45
C ALA A 7 -0.41 7.15 3.51
N ALA A 8 0.70 7.46 4.16
CA ALA A 8 1.89 6.60 4.21
C ALA A 8 1.77 5.48 5.26
N GLY A 9 0.71 4.68 5.19
CA GLY A 9 0.46 3.56 6.10
C GLY A 9 -0.97 3.04 6.01
N PRO A 10 -1.21 1.76 6.35
CA PRO A 10 -2.54 1.16 6.21
C PRO A 10 -3.61 1.91 7.01
N GLY A 11 -3.36 2.18 8.30
CA GLY A 11 -4.29 2.95 9.12
C GLY A 11 -4.36 4.44 8.75
N LEU A 12 -3.31 4.99 8.14
CA LEU A 12 -3.29 6.38 7.69
C LEU A 12 -4.12 6.58 6.43
N VAL A 13 -4.06 5.65 5.47
CA VAL A 13 -4.98 5.63 4.32
C VAL A 13 -6.42 5.56 4.82
N CYS A 14 -6.73 4.66 5.76
CA CYS A 14 -8.07 4.58 6.33
C CYS A 14 -8.52 5.93 6.91
N ALA A 15 -7.70 6.56 7.76
CA ALA A 15 -8.05 7.84 8.36
C ALA A 15 -8.18 8.98 7.32
N ALA A 16 -7.32 9.00 6.30
CA ALA A 16 -7.34 10.05 5.28
C ALA A 16 -8.59 10.01 4.38
N PHE A 17 -9.18 8.82 4.20
CA PHE A 17 -10.34 8.58 3.35
C PHE A 17 -11.61 8.21 4.13
N ASP A 18 -11.60 8.37 5.46
CA ASP A 18 -12.72 7.98 6.35
C ASP A 18 -13.19 6.53 6.16
N LEU A 19 -12.23 5.62 5.95
CA LEU A 19 -12.52 4.20 5.78
C LEU A 19 -12.65 3.52 7.13
N ASP A 20 -13.78 2.87 7.36
CA ASP A 20 -14.03 2.10 8.56
C ASP A 20 -14.53 0.67 8.24
N ARG A 21 -15.01 -0.01 9.28
CA ARG A 21 -15.44 -1.41 9.18
C ARG A 21 -16.77 -1.59 8.47
N THR A 22 -17.60 -0.56 8.32
CA THR A 22 -18.90 -0.67 7.61
C THR A 22 -18.71 -0.92 6.12
N LEU A 23 -17.53 -0.64 5.59
CA LEU A 23 -17.13 -0.93 4.20
C LEU A 23 -16.63 -2.37 4.00
N THR A 24 -16.63 -3.22 5.02
CA THR A 24 -16.20 -4.62 4.87
C THR A 24 -17.14 -5.37 3.92
N GLY A 25 -16.57 -5.92 2.84
CA GLY A 25 -17.34 -6.66 1.82
C GLY A 25 -18.03 -5.79 0.77
N HIS A 26 -17.78 -4.47 0.79
CA HIS A 26 -18.27 -3.56 -0.24
C HIS A 26 -17.62 -3.89 -1.59
N ASP A 27 -18.38 -3.73 -2.67
CA ASP A 27 -17.86 -3.91 -4.02
C ASP A 27 -17.06 -2.66 -4.43
N LEU A 28 -15.75 -2.83 -4.61
CA LEU A 28 -14.85 -1.74 -5.00
C LEU A 28 -14.94 -1.39 -6.50
N PHE A 29 -15.67 -2.17 -7.29
CA PHE A 29 -15.87 -1.93 -8.73
C PHE A 29 -17.27 -1.44 -9.07
N ASP A 30 -18.18 -1.32 -8.09
CA ASP A 30 -19.48 -0.70 -8.30
C ASP A 30 -19.28 0.79 -8.62
N PRO A 31 -19.72 1.27 -9.81
CA PRO A 31 -19.56 2.67 -10.19
C PRO A 31 -20.31 3.64 -9.27
N GLU A 32 -21.34 3.17 -8.56
CA GLU A 32 -22.14 3.98 -7.63
C GLU A 32 -21.62 3.91 -6.18
N ALA A 33 -20.60 3.10 -5.90
CA ALA A 33 -20.02 3.01 -4.56
C ALA A 33 -19.26 4.29 -4.17
N THR A 34 -19.41 4.69 -2.91
CA THR A 34 -18.70 5.86 -2.34
C THR A 34 -17.19 5.64 -2.26
N VAL A 35 -16.76 4.38 -2.11
CA VAL A 35 -15.35 3.98 -2.13
C VAL A 35 -15.19 2.95 -3.25
N ARG A 36 -14.40 3.30 -4.27
CA ARG A 36 -14.18 2.47 -5.45
C ARG A 36 -12.75 2.58 -5.96
N LEU A 37 -12.32 1.58 -6.73
CA LEU A 37 -11.06 1.60 -7.47
C LEU A 37 -11.34 2.06 -8.91
N GLU A 38 -10.50 2.96 -9.40
CA GLU A 38 -10.56 3.44 -10.77
C GLU A 38 -9.33 2.98 -11.55
N PRO A 39 -9.45 2.75 -12.87
CA PRO A 39 -8.28 2.59 -13.73
C PRO A 39 -7.34 3.81 -13.63
N PRO A 40 -6.03 3.62 -13.82
CA PRO A 40 -5.10 4.74 -13.86
C PRO A 40 -5.44 5.68 -15.04
N PRO A 41 -5.16 7.00 -14.93
CA PRO A 41 -5.27 7.93 -16.04
C PRO A 41 -4.45 7.46 -17.26
N PRO A 42 -4.88 7.75 -18.49
CA PRO A 42 -4.20 7.29 -19.71
C PRO A 42 -2.73 7.72 -19.85
N ASP A 43 -2.35 8.81 -19.19
CA ASP A 43 -1.01 9.39 -19.20
C ASP A 43 -0.15 8.97 -18.00
N GLU A 44 -0.68 8.14 -17.09
CA GLU A 44 0.08 7.63 -15.95
C GLU A 44 1.16 6.65 -16.43
N ARG A 45 2.41 6.97 -16.11
CA ARG A 45 3.56 6.15 -16.51
C ARG A 45 3.61 4.88 -15.67
N HIS A 46 3.98 3.76 -16.31
CA HIS A 46 4.39 2.58 -15.58
C HIS A 46 5.54 2.92 -14.63
N THR A 47 5.32 2.67 -13.34
CA THR A 47 6.38 2.88 -12.35
C THR A 47 7.07 1.56 -12.01
N ALA A 48 8.38 1.63 -11.77
CA ALA A 48 9.15 0.47 -11.34
C ALA A 48 8.58 -0.09 -10.02
N VAL A 49 8.22 -1.36 -10.02
CA VAL A 49 7.73 -2.07 -8.83
C VAL A 49 8.88 -2.85 -8.21
N VAL A 50 9.02 -2.71 -6.90
CA VAL A 50 10.00 -3.43 -6.09
C VAL A 50 9.30 -4.28 -5.04
N SER A 51 9.85 -5.46 -4.78
CA SER A 51 9.32 -6.40 -3.79
C SER A 51 10.22 -6.49 -2.55
N SER A 52 9.61 -6.71 -1.39
CA SER A 52 10.31 -6.81 -0.10
C SER A 52 9.50 -7.64 0.90
N ALA A 53 10.08 -7.94 2.06
CA ALA A 53 9.38 -8.58 3.16
C ALA A 53 8.19 -7.74 3.65
N ARG A 54 7.11 -8.41 4.07
CA ARG A 54 5.93 -7.75 4.66
C ARG A 54 6.28 -7.07 5.99
N VAL A 55 5.57 -6.00 6.30
CA VAL A 55 5.77 -5.22 7.54
C VAL A 55 4.89 -5.78 8.65
N GLY A 56 5.42 -5.84 9.88
CA GLY A 56 4.63 -6.15 11.07
C GLY A 56 4.30 -7.64 11.28
N ILE A 57 4.94 -8.55 10.53
CA ILE A 57 4.66 -10.00 10.59
C ILE A 57 5.76 -10.80 11.30
N GLY A 58 6.55 -10.17 12.17
CA GLY A 58 7.69 -10.81 12.84
C GLY A 58 7.35 -12.06 13.67
N PHE A 59 6.07 -12.24 14.00
CA PHE A 59 5.54 -13.35 14.77
C PHE A 59 5.27 -14.62 13.95
N VAL A 60 5.26 -14.55 12.61
CA VAL A 60 4.85 -15.68 11.74
C VAL A 60 5.97 -16.71 11.54
N GLY A 61 7.23 -16.33 11.80
CA GLY A 61 8.40 -17.21 11.62
C GLY A 61 8.83 -17.39 10.15
N SER A 62 9.97 -18.05 9.96
CA SER A 62 10.53 -18.39 8.64
C SER A 62 9.77 -19.59 8.02
N PRO A 63 9.56 -19.64 6.69
CA PRO A 63 10.05 -18.69 5.67
C PRO A 63 9.17 -17.45 5.47
N TRP A 64 7.99 -17.40 6.07
CA TRP A 64 6.94 -16.40 5.76
C TRP A 64 7.32 -14.95 6.06
N ILE A 65 8.25 -14.75 7.01
CA ILE A 65 8.82 -13.43 7.34
C ILE A 65 9.74 -12.89 6.24
N ASP A 66 10.36 -13.76 5.45
CA ASP A 66 11.39 -13.41 4.46
C ASP A 66 10.82 -13.32 3.03
N LEU A 67 9.61 -13.83 2.80
CA LEU A 67 9.00 -13.85 1.47
C LEU A 67 8.77 -12.42 0.92
N PRO A 68 9.04 -12.18 -0.37
CA PRO A 68 8.96 -10.86 -1.01
C PRO A 68 7.51 -10.47 -1.37
N TRP A 69 6.61 -10.53 -0.39
CA TRP A 69 5.17 -10.35 -0.56
C TRP A 69 4.67 -8.94 -0.25
N ARG A 70 5.58 -7.95 -0.18
CA ARG A 70 5.24 -6.54 -0.15
C ARG A 70 5.73 -5.87 -1.43
N PHE A 71 4.79 -5.38 -2.22
CA PHE A 71 5.08 -4.64 -3.45
C PHE A 71 4.99 -3.14 -3.18
N SER A 72 5.88 -2.36 -3.77
CA SER A 72 5.90 -0.90 -3.61
C SER A 72 6.42 -0.24 -4.88
N VAL A 73 6.00 1.01 -5.08
CA VAL A 73 6.54 1.89 -6.12
C VAL A 73 7.96 2.30 -5.70
N ASN A 74 8.95 2.05 -6.56
CA ASN A 74 10.35 2.40 -6.28
C ASN A 74 10.49 3.90 -6.03
N ASP A 75 11.29 4.28 -5.02
CA ASP A 75 11.56 5.67 -4.63
C ASP A 75 10.33 6.55 -4.29
N SER A 76 9.15 5.97 -4.10
CA SER A 76 7.97 6.76 -3.70
C SER A 76 8.13 7.27 -2.25
N PRO A 77 8.00 8.59 -2.00
CA PRO A 77 8.08 9.15 -0.64
C PRO A 77 6.87 8.78 0.24
N SER A 78 5.83 8.22 -0.38
CA SER A 78 4.58 7.83 0.28
C SER A 78 4.60 6.39 0.80
N ILE A 79 5.70 5.65 0.66
CA ILE A 79 5.80 4.31 1.26
C ILE A 79 5.85 4.41 2.79
N SER A 80 5.11 3.52 3.46
CA SER A 80 4.97 3.54 4.92
C SER A 80 6.24 3.13 5.67
N ARG A 81 7.07 2.30 5.05
CA ARG A 81 8.34 1.84 5.59
C ARG A 81 9.38 1.79 4.47
N PRO A 82 10.58 2.34 4.68
CA PRO A 82 11.65 2.25 3.69
C PRO A 82 11.88 0.81 3.24
N LEU A 83 12.26 0.65 1.98
CA LEU A 83 12.67 -0.64 1.45
C LEU A 83 13.98 -1.07 2.15
N PRO A 84 14.16 -2.37 2.41
CA PRO A 84 15.45 -2.88 2.85
C PRO A 84 16.52 -2.48 1.83
N ARG A 85 17.67 -2.01 2.30
CA ARG A 85 18.80 -1.77 1.40
C ARG A 85 19.25 -3.15 0.85
N PRO A 86 19.51 -3.29 -0.46
CA PRO A 86 20.10 -4.52 -0.97
C PRO A 86 21.40 -4.81 -0.21
N ALA A 87 21.63 -6.09 0.13
CA ALA A 87 22.91 -6.51 0.65
C ALA A 87 23.97 -6.25 -0.44
N GLY A 88 25.00 -5.48 -0.09
CA GLY A 88 26.12 -5.19 -0.99
C GLY A 88 27.01 -6.39 -1.21
#